data_AF-A0A4R0DFX8-F1
#
_entry.id   AF-A0A4R0DFX8-F1
#
_cell.length_a   1.000
_cell.length_b   1.000
_cell.length_c   1.000
_cell.angle_alpha   90.00
_cell.angle_beta   90.00
_cell.angle_gamma   90.00
#
_symmetry.space_group_name_H-M   'P 1'
#
loop_
_entity.id
_entity.type
_entity.pdbx_description
1 polymer ?
#
loop_
_entity_poly.entity_id
_entity_poly.type
_entity_poly.pdbx_seq_one_letter_code
_entity_poly.pdbx_strand_id
1 'polypeptide(L)' 'MKTIVKYIALKNKDYQLGHPLFEEELEETGDYFERIPSHIQFQNVQFKVKSKELTRKQIFDDFEESQTIIVKVIAMTEA' A
#
# COMPACT_ATOMS: atom_id res chain seq x y z
N MET A 1 2.02 -17.82 5.38
CA MET A 1 2.40 -16.42 5.62
C MET A 1 1.24 -15.52 5.23
N LYS A 2 0.65 -14.82 6.19
CA LYS A 2 -0.46 -13.88 5.94
C LYS A 2 0.11 -12.58 5.38
N THR A 3 -0.28 -12.16 4.17
CA THR A 3 0.16 -10.88 3.60
C THR A 3 -1.00 -9.89 3.56
N ILE A 4 -0.84 -8.79 4.28
CA ILE A 4 -1.76 -7.66 4.27
C ILE A 4 -1.16 -6.55 3.42
N VAL A 5 -1.91 -6.06 2.45
CA VAL A 5 -1.53 -4.92 1.61
C VAL A 5 -2.42 -3.76 1.95
N LYS A 6 -1.81 -2.62 2.30
CA LYS A 6 -2.50 -1.38 2.64
C LYS A 6 -2.18 -0.30 1.63
N TYR A 7 -3.18 0.12 0.87
CA TYR A 7 -3.11 1.27 -0.02
C TYR A 7 -3.47 2.53 0.76
N ILE A 8 -2.64 3.57 0.63
CA ILE A 8 -2.80 4.84 1.31
C ILE A 8 -2.77 5.95 0.27
N ALA A 9 -3.90 6.61 0.05
CA ALA A 9 -3.99 7.77 -0.82
C ALA A 9 -3.56 9.04 -0.09
N LEU A 10 -2.48 9.66 -0.56
CA LEU A 10 -1.93 10.90 -0.02
C LEU A 10 -2.56 12.13 -0.69
N LYS A 11 -2.73 13.20 0.10
CA LYS A 11 -3.25 14.48 -0.40
C LYS A 11 -2.26 15.22 -1.32
N ASN A 12 -0.97 15.14 -1.04
CA ASN A 12 0.09 15.77 -1.84
C ASN A 12 1.42 15.00 -1.70
N LYS A 13 2.43 15.42 -2.48
CA LYS A 13 3.76 14.77 -2.51
C LYS A 13 4.55 14.90 -1.20
N ASP A 14 4.30 15.95 -0.44
CA ASP A 14 5.03 16.30 0.80
C ASP A 14 4.26 15.87 2.06
N TYR A 15 3.23 15.03 1.92
CA TYR A 15 2.36 14.64 3.02
C TYR A 15 3.08 13.67 3.98
N GLN A 16 3.62 14.20 5.08
CA GLN A 16 4.31 13.39 6.10
C GLN A 16 3.48 13.15 7.37
N LEU A 17 2.50 14.00 7.69
CA LEU A 17 1.71 13.91 8.93
C LEU A 17 0.27 14.43 8.75
N GLY A 18 -0.65 13.54 8.40
CA GLY A 18 -2.08 13.80 8.56
C GLY A 18 -2.93 12.62 8.08
N HIS A 19 -4.25 12.73 8.25
CA HIS A 19 -5.17 11.66 7.88
C HIS A 19 -5.11 11.37 6.37
N PRO A 20 -4.97 10.10 5.97
CA PRO A 20 -5.02 9.70 4.57
C PRO A 20 -6.36 10.09 3.96
N LEU A 21 -6.37 10.43 2.67
CA LEU A 21 -7.62 10.73 1.97
C LEU A 21 -8.51 9.48 1.88
N PHE A 22 -7.87 8.32 1.75
CA PHE A 22 -8.50 7.03 1.66
C PHE A 22 -7.47 5.95 2.02
N GLU A 23 -7.94 4.88 2.66
CA GLU A 23 -7.16 3.67 2.91
C GLU A 23 -7.96 2.45 2.46
N GLU A 24 -7.28 1.50 1.85
CA GLU A 24 -7.86 0.21 1.49
C GLU A 24 -6.90 -0.91 1.90
N GLU A 25 -7.46 -1.94 2.53
CA GLU A 25 -6.71 -3.10 2.99
C GLU A 25 -7.19 -4.34 2.25
N LEU A 26 -6.25 -5.17 1.82
CA LEU A 26 -6.51 -6.42 1.12
C LEU A 26 -5.55 -7.52 1.53
N GLU A 27 -6.06 -8.75 1.61
CA GLU A 27 -5.27 -9.94 1.85
C GLU A 27 -4.77 -10.52 0.52
N GLU A 28 -3.47 -10.74 0.42
CA GLU A 28 -2.81 -11.17 -0.82
C GLU A 28 -1.72 -12.21 -0.57
N THR A 29 -1.07 -12.66 -1.65
CA THR A 29 0.06 -13.59 -1.58
C THR A 29 1.39 -12.89 -1.26
N GLY A 30 2.38 -13.66 -0.81
CA GLY A 30 3.69 -13.14 -0.42
C GLY A 30 4.48 -12.45 -1.54
N ASP A 31 4.22 -12.81 -2.79
CA ASP A 31 4.83 -12.26 -4.01
C ASP A 31 4.13 -10.98 -4.53
N TYR A 32 3.03 -10.55 -3.90
CA TYR A 32 2.25 -9.39 -4.37
C TYR A 32 3.09 -8.11 -4.49
N PHE A 33 4.12 -7.96 -3.66
CA PHE A 33 5.00 -6.78 -3.70
C PHE A 33 5.59 -6.50 -5.08
N GLU A 34 5.93 -7.54 -5.84
CA GLU A 34 6.47 -7.42 -7.20
C GLU A 34 5.40 -7.15 -8.25
N ARG A 35 4.16 -7.55 -7.96
CA ARG A 35 2.99 -7.38 -8.85
C ARG A 35 2.37 -5.98 -8.78
N ILE A 36 2.77 -5.15 -7.81
CA ILE A 36 2.22 -3.79 -7.64
C ILE A 36 2.55 -2.92 -8.87
N PRO A 37 1.53 -2.45 -9.61
CA PRO A 37 1.73 -1.63 -10.80
C PRO A 37 2.17 -0.21 -10.42
N SER A 38 2.81 0.49 -11.37
CA SER A 38 3.19 1.90 -11.17
C SER A 38 1.99 2.85 -11.15
N HIS A 39 0.87 2.45 -11.77
CA HIS A 39 -0.37 3.19 -11.85
C HIS A 39 -1.54 2.27 -11.52
N ILE A 40 -2.52 2.78 -10.77
CA ILE A 40 -3.68 2.03 -10.28
C ILE A 40 -4.93 2.81 -10.68
N GLN A 41 -5.92 2.12 -11.23
CA GLN A 41 -7.22 2.70 -11.56
C GLN A 41 -8.22 2.32 -10.47
N PHE A 42 -8.84 3.31 -9.82
CA PHE A 42 -9.84 3.05 -8.79
C PHE A 42 -10.94 4.11 -8.81
N GLN A 43 -12.21 3.69 -8.89
CA GLN A 43 -13.39 4.57 -8.89
C GLN A 43 -13.28 5.77 -9.86
N ASN A 44 -12.84 5.52 -11.10
CA ASN A 44 -12.60 6.53 -12.16
C ASN A 44 -11.46 7.52 -11.89
N VAL A 45 -10.66 7.31 -10.85
CA VAL A 45 -9.46 8.10 -10.56
C VAL A 45 -8.24 7.24 -10.84
N GLN A 46 -7.28 7.80 -11.60
CA GLN A 46 -5.97 7.18 -11.76
C GLN A 46 -5.06 7.63 -10.64
N PHE A 47 -4.41 6.67 -10.00
CA PHE A 47 -3.44 6.88 -8.94
C PHE A 47 -2.05 6.48 -9.42
N LYS A 48 -1.04 7.27 -9.09
CA LYS A 48 0.37 6.92 -9.29
C LYS A 48 0.96 6.42 -7.97
N VAL A 49 1.61 5.26 -8.01
CA VAL A 49 2.36 4.74 -6.86
C VAL A 49 3.56 5.65 -6.62
N LYS A 50 3.65 6.20 -5.41
CA LYS A 50 4.73 7.06 -4.97
C LYS A 50 5.82 6.27 -4.25
N SER A 51 5.41 5.34 -3.39
CA SER A 51 6.32 4.38 -2.73
C SER A 51 5.58 3.10 -2.36
N LYS A 52 6.35 2.02 -2.22
CA LYS A 52 5.91 0.76 -1.65
C LYS A 52 6.93 0.30 -0.63
N GLU A 53 6.46 -0.16 0.52
CA GLU A 53 7.29 -0.58 1.66
C GLU A 53 6.84 -1.99 2.08
N LEU A 54 7.79 -2.90 2.28
CA LEU A 54 7.56 -4.28 2.69
C LEU A 54 8.10 -4.50 4.10
N THR A 55 7.22 -4.83 5.04
CA THR A 55 7.60 -5.21 6.40
C THR A 55 7.25 -6.67 6.62
N ARG A 56 8.22 -7.46 7.12
CA ARG A 56 8.00 -8.84 7.55
C ARG A 56 8.16 -8.89 9.06
N LYS A 57 7.16 -9.44 9.74
CA LYS A 57 7.20 -9.71 11.18
C LYS A 57 7.18 -11.22 11.38
N GLN A 58 8.22 -11.72 12.03
CA GLN A 58 8.30 -13.10 12.51
C GLN A 58 8.23 -13.04 14.03
N ILE A 59 7.18 -13.60 14.62
CA ILE A 59 7.04 -13.69 16.07
C ILE A 59 7.56 -15.07 16.48
N PHE A 60 8.67 -15.11 17.20
CA PHE A 60 9.40 -16.35 17.52
C PHE A 60 8.64 -17.28 18.48
N ASP A 61 7.70 -16.77 19.28
CA ASP A 61 6.93 -17.58 20.25
C ASP A 61 5.67 -18.24 19.67
N ASP A 62 5.09 -17.71 18.58
CA ASP A 62 3.77 -18.14 18.07
C ASP A 62 3.79 -18.76 16.66
N PHE A 63 4.97 -18.94 16.04
CA PHE A 63 5.12 -19.42 14.64
C PHE A 63 4.34 -18.59 13.59
N GLU A 64 3.75 -17.45 13.95
CA GLU A 64 3.04 -16.58 13.04
C GLU A 64 4.02 -15.69 12.26
N GLU A 65 4.15 -15.99 10.97
CA GLU A 65 4.79 -15.12 9.97
C GLU A 65 3.73 -14.25 9.29
N SER A 66 3.82 -12.94 9.54
CA SER A 66 3.00 -11.93 8.88
C SER A 66 3.85 -11.01 8.01
N GLN A 67 3.29 -10.66 6.86
CA GLN A 67 3.85 -9.72 5.91
C GLN A 67 2.89 -8.55 5.75
N THR A 68 3.41 -7.34 5.81
CA THR A 68 2.64 -6.11 5.59
C THR A 68 3.29 -5.32 4.47
N ILE A 69 2.50 -4.96 3.47
CA ILE A 69 2.92 -4.10 2.37
C ILE A 69 2.16 -2.79 2.50
N ILE A 70 2.87 -1.66 2.53
CA ILE A 70 2.26 -0.33 2.50
C ILE A 70 2.54 0.29 1.14
N VAL A 71 1.48 0.65 0.41
CA VAL A 71 1.55 1.29 -0.90
C VAL A 71 1.00 2.70 -0.80
N LYS A 72 1.87 3.69 -0.93
CA LYS A 72 1.48 5.11 -0.93
C LYS A 72 1.20 5.56 -2.36
N VAL A 73 0.03 6.11 -2.60
CA VAL A 73 -0.44 6.54 -3.92
C VAL A 73 -0.87 8.01 -3.92
N ILE A 74 -0.77 8.66 -5.07
CA ILE A 74 -1.22 10.05 -5.27
C ILE A 74 -2.16 10.08 -6.46
N ALA A 75 -3.31 10.74 -6.31
CA ALA A 75 -4.25 10.93 -7.40
C ALA A 75 -3.60 11.74 -8.53
N MET A 76 -3.74 11.27 -9.76
CA MET A 76 -3.43 12.02 -10.96
C MET A 76 -4.67 12.82 -11.33
N THR A 77 -4.88 13.94 -10.65
CA THR A 77 -5.75 14.99 -11.20
C THR A 77 -5.00 15.61 -12.38
N GLU A 78 -5.60 15.60 -13.56
CA GLU A 78 -5.14 16.42 -14.69
C GLU A 78 -4.97 17.86 -14.17
N ALA A 79 -3.75 18.38 -14.30
CA ALA A 79 -3.40 19.75 -13.92
C ALA A 79 -3.77 20.70 -15.06
#